data_AF-A0A4Q3VXV2-F1
#
_entry.id   AF-A0A4Q3VXV2-F1
#
_cell.length_a   1.000
_cell.length_b   1.000
_cell.length_c   1.000
_cell.angle_alpha   90.00
_cell.angle_beta   90.00
_cell.angle_gamma   90.00
#
_symmetry.space_group_name_H-M   'P 1'
#
loop_
_entity.id
_entity.type
_entity.pdbx_description
1 polymer ?
#
loop_
_entity_poly.entity_id
_entity_poly.type
_entity_poly.pdbx_seq_one_letter_code
_entity_poly.pdbx_strand_id
1 'polypeptide(L)'
;MTELFVTEKRRVQDLVPYEKNPRKITAAKQRELETKIGQFGLIGLPVVDADGTLMAGHQRCKVMLAMGKGHELIDVRVATRKLTEAEFKEISVIENSTFGEWDKLLLQSDFSEYVDLGSYGIDMTDLEQQLKEALPDEEKPEMPIVAKFSEKYTAFIIVCTNEIDENNVAELLAVDTMQCYKSSLVGKTHVLTAKHLQDQWKAAKS
;
A
#
# COMPACT_ATOMS: atom_id res chain seq x y z
N MET A 1 4.53 5.57 41.82
CA MET A 1 3.82 4.81 40.77
C MET A 1 4.31 3.38 40.90
N THR A 2 3.46 2.42 41.27
CA THR A 2 3.89 1.02 41.41
C THR A 2 3.88 0.40 40.02
N GLU A 3 5.04 0.38 39.35
CA GLU A 3 5.14 -0.26 38.05
C GLU A 3 4.86 -1.77 38.18
N LEU A 4 3.88 -2.27 37.44
CA LEU A 4 3.49 -3.69 37.43
C LEU A 4 4.49 -4.56 36.66
N PHE A 5 5.35 -3.95 35.85
CA PHE A 5 6.30 -4.65 34.98
C PHE A 5 7.71 -4.09 35.12
N VAL A 6 8.70 -4.97 35.16
CA VAL A 6 10.13 -4.67 35.13
C VAL A 6 10.79 -5.31 33.91
N THR A 7 11.92 -4.78 33.47
CA THR A 7 12.68 -5.35 32.34
C THR A 7 13.81 -6.19 32.88
N GLU A 8 13.89 -7.45 32.44
CA GLU A 8 14.93 -8.39 32.86
C GLU A 8 15.51 -9.12 31.64
N LYS A 9 16.74 -9.63 31.79
CA LYS A 9 17.35 -10.53 30.80
C LYS A 9 16.92 -11.96 31.09
N ARG A 10 16.30 -12.63 30.12
CA ARG A 10 15.89 -14.04 30.19
C ARG A 10 16.36 -14.81 28.95
N ARG A 11 16.62 -16.11 29.08
CA ARG A 11 16.88 -16.95 27.90
C ARG A 11 15.57 -17.21 27.18
N VAL A 12 15.60 -17.22 25.85
CA VAL A 12 14.40 -17.45 25.04
C VAL A 12 13.73 -18.80 25.39
N GLN A 13 14.53 -19.84 25.62
CA GLN A 13 14.05 -21.18 25.95
C GLN A 13 13.37 -21.28 27.33
N ASP A 14 13.62 -20.33 28.22
CA ASP A 14 13.05 -20.33 29.58
C ASP A 14 11.64 -19.72 29.59
N LEU A 15 11.19 -19.13 28.48
CA LEU A 15 9.87 -18.50 28.37
C LEU A 15 8.82 -19.55 28.03
N VAL A 16 7.78 -19.65 28.86
CA VAL A 16 6.74 -20.69 28.74
C VAL A 16 5.63 -20.21 27.81
N PRO A 17 5.39 -20.82 26.64
CA PRO A 17 4.32 -20.39 25.75
C PRO A 17 2.95 -20.54 26.39
N TYR A 18 2.10 -19.51 26.30
CA TYR A 18 0.70 -19.64 26.70
C TYR A 18 -0.09 -20.54 25.73
N GLU A 19 -0.63 -21.64 26.23
CA GLU A 19 -1.29 -22.69 25.44
C GLU A 19 -2.49 -22.18 24.63
N LYS A 20 -3.25 -21.21 25.17
CA LYS A 20 -4.48 -20.69 24.55
C LYS A 20 -4.25 -19.46 23.67
N ASN A 21 -3.04 -19.25 23.14
CA ASN A 21 -2.79 -18.16 22.21
C ASN A 21 -3.57 -18.40 20.88
N PRO A 22 -4.53 -17.55 20.51
CA PRO A 22 -5.33 -17.75 19.31
C PRO A 22 -4.56 -17.46 18.00
N ARG A 23 -3.41 -16.77 18.08
CA ARG A 23 -2.69 -16.28 16.90
C ARG A 23 -1.87 -17.39 16.23
N LYS A 24 -2.24 -17.73 15.01
CA LYS A 24 -1.47 -18.62 14.11
C LYS A 24 -0.78 -17.80 13.03
N ILE A 25 0.37 -18.27 12.54
CA ILE A 25 1.07 -17.69 11.40
C ILE A 25 1.29 -18.74 10.32
N THR A 26 1.32 -18.30 9.07
CA THR A 26 1.65 -19.16 7.92
C THR A 26 3.17 -19.37 7.83
N ALA A 27 3.60 -20.43 7.13
CA ALA A 27 5.02 -20.70 6.93
C ALA A 27 5.75 -19.55 6.19
N ALA A 28 5.08 -18.89 5.24
CA ALA A 28 5.63 -17.74 4.54
C ALA A 28 5.91 -16.57 5.50
N LYS A 29 4.93 -16.22 6.35
CA LYS A 29 5.07 -15.16 7.36
C LYS A 29 6.12 -15.51 8.42
N GLN A 30 6.28 -16.80 8.73
CA GLN A 30 7.34 -17.25 9.64
C GLN A 30 8.74 -17.00 9.06
N ARG A 31 8.97 -17.31 7.78
CA ARG A 31 10.25 -17.03 7.10
C ARG A 31 10.53 -15.53 7.00
N GLU A 32 9.51 -14.74 6.71
CA GLU A 32 9.63 -13.28 6.68
C GLU A 32 10.07 -12.73 8.05
N LEU A 33 9.48 -13.25 9.13
CA LEU A 33 9.84 -12.89 10.49
C LEU A 33 11.27 -13.32 10.85
N GLU A 34 11.69 -14.51 10.41
CA GLU A 34 13.06 -15.01 10.58
C GLU A 34 14.10 -14.09 9.93
N THR A 35 13.86 -13.69 8.67
CA THR A 35 14.72 -12.74 7.96
C THR A 35 14.81 -11.42 8.71
N LYS A 36 13.68 -10.88 9.18
CA LYS A 36 13.63 -9.59 9.91
C LYS A 36 14.35 -9.67 11.26
N ILE A 37 14.18 -10.76 12.01
CA ILE A 37 14.91 -10.98 13.26
C ILE A 37 16.42 -11.12 12.99
N GLY A 38 16.81 -11.77 11.90
CA GLY A 38 18.22 -11.85 11.49
C GLY A 38 18.83 -10.49 11.16
N GLN A 39 18.06 -9.61 10.51
CA GLN A 39 18.51 -8.28 10.08
C GLN A 39 18.52 -7.23 11.20
N PHE A 40 17.44 -7.17 11.97
CA PHE A 40 17.19 -6.08 12.93
C PHE A 40 17.21 -6.53 14.39
N GLY A 41 17.35 -7.83 14.64
CA GLY A 41 17.21 -8.39 15.97
C GLY A 41 15.77 -8.33 16.48
N LEU A 42 15.62 -8.42 17.80
CA LEU A 42 14.33 -8.41 18.47
C LEU A 42 13.94 -6.97 18.84
N ILE A 43 13.19 -6.30 17.96
CA ILE A 43 12.78 -4.90 18.15
C ILE A 43 11.78 -4.75 19.31
N GLY A 44 10.80 -5.66 19.40
CA GLY A 44 9.78 -5.63 20.45
C GLY A 44 10.02 -6.70 21.51
N LEU A 45 10.00 -6.29 22.77
CA LEU A 45 10.25 -7.18 23.91
C LEU A 45 9.10 -8.19 24.06
N PRO A 46 9.39 -9.45 24.37
CA PRO A 46 8.37 -10.36 24.86
C PRO A 46 7.88 -9.91 26.24
N VAL A 47 6.61 -10.19 26.51
CA VAL A 47 5.99 -9.86 27.80
C VAL A 47 5.53 -11.15 28.45
N VAL A 48 5.92 -11.35 29.71
CA VAL A 48 5.61 -12.53 30.50
C VAL A 48 4.98 -12.17 31.84
N ASP A 49 4.17 -13.09 32.36
CA ASP A 49 3.72 -13.08 33.75
C ASP A 49 4.89 -13.46 34.68
N ALA A 50 4.72 -13.29 35.99
CA ALA A 50 5.76 -13.52 36.99
C ALA A 50 6.29 -14.97 37.04
N ASP A 51 5.51 -15.94 36.54
CA ASP A 51 5.91 -17.34 36.42
C ASP A 51 6.58 -17.68 35.08
N GLY A 52 6.82 -16.68 34.22
CA GLY A 52 7.43 -16.86 32.91
C GLY A 52 6.45 -17.22 31.79
N THR A 53 5.14 -17.26 32.07
CA THR A 53 4.12 -17.49 31.04
C THR A 53 4.07 -16.34 30.05
N LEU A 54 4.26 -16.65 28.77
CA LEU A 54 4.33 -15.69 27.67
C LEU A 54 2.95 -15.13 27.32
N MET A 55 2.78 -13.82 27.48
CA MET A 55 1.58 -13.06 27.11
C MET A 55 1.69 -12.46 25.71
N ALA A 56 2.88 -11.99 25.34
CA ALA A 56 3.13 -11.38 24.04
C ALA A 56 4.49 -11.79 23.46
N GLY A 57 4.56 -11.84 22.13
CA GLY A 57 5.80 -12.17 21.40
C GLY A 57 6.01 -13.64 21.07
N HIS A 58 4.99 -14.52 21.21
CA HIS A 58 5.10 -15.97 20.95
C HIS A 58 5.75 -16.32 19.62
N GLN A 59 5.36 -15.65 18.54
CA GLN A 59 5.89 -15.96 17.21
C GLN A 59 7.37 -15.61 17.10
N ARG A 60 7.81 -14.52 17.73
CA ARG A 60 9.22 -14.12 17.76
C ARG A 60 10.05 -15.11 18.56
N CYS A 61 9.59 -15.50 19.75
CA CYS A 61 10.26 -16.50 20.58
C CYS A 61 10.33 -17.86 19.85
N LYS A 62 9.25 -18.28 19.18
CA LYS A 62 9.23 -19.51 18.39
C LYS A 62 10.24 -19.48 17.23
N VAL A 63 10.32 -18.37 16.50
CA VAL A 63 11.29 -18.20 15.42
C VAL A 63 12.72 -18.20 15.96
N MET A 64 13.00 -17.48 17.06
CA MET A 64 14.30 -17.49 17.71
C MET A 64 14.73 -18.91 18.14
N LEU A 65 13.81 -19.71 18.68
CA LEU A 65 14.08 -21.12 19.00
C LEU A 65 14.39 -21.94 17.74
N ALA A 66 13.64 -21.76 16.67
CA ALA A 66 13.87 -22.44 15.39
C ALA A 66 15.22 -22.07 14.75
N MET A 67 15.70 -20.85 14.98
CA MET A 67 17.02 -20.37 14.56
C MET A 67 18.17 -20.89 15.45
N GLY A 68 17.89 -21.71 16.47
CA GLY A 68 18.90 -22.21 17.42
C GLY A 68 19.33 -21.18 18.48
N LYS A 69 18.61 -20.06 18.61
CA LYS A 69 18.94 -18.95 19.52
C LYS A 69 18.30 -19.09 20.90
N GLY A 70 17.93 -20.30 21.31
CA GLY A 70 17.25 -20.56 22.58
C GLY A 70 18.02 -20.10 23.83
N HIS A 71 19.35 -20.10 23.74
CA HIS A 71 20.24 -19.71 24.84
C HIS A 71 20.55 -18.20 24.89
N GLU A 72 20.15 -17.41 23.89
CA GLU A 72 20.41 -15.97 23.88
C GLU A 72 19.64 -15.28 25.00
N LEU A 73 20.32 -14.36 25.71
CA LEU A 73 19.71 -13.50 26.73
C LEU A 73 19.05 -12.29 26.05
N ILE A 74 17.73 -12.22 26.13
CA ILE A 74 16.92 -11.13 25.55
C ILE A 74 16.26 -10.31 26.65
N ASP A 75 15.95 -9.05 26.34
CA ASP A 75 15.14 -8.22 27.24
C ASP A 75 13.68 -8.67 27.20
N VAL A 76 13.12 -8.89 28.39
CA VAL A 76 11.74 -9.34 28.58
C VAL A 76 11.07 -8.45 29.62
N ARG A 77 9.83 -8.04 29.36
CA ARG A 77 8.98 -7.38 30.35
C ARG A 77 8.33 -8.44 31.23
N VAL A 78 8.63 -8.41 32.53
CA VAL A 78 8.20 -9.41 33.51
C VAL A 78 7.27 -8.75 34.53
N ALA A 79 6.11 -9.36 34.77
CA ALA A 79 5.21 -8.89 35.82
C ALA A 79 5.86 -9.04 37.20
N THR A 80 5.76 -8.02 38.05
CA THR A 80 6.37 -8.00 39.39
C THR A 80 5.67 -8.91 40.39
N ARG A 81 4.45 -9.34 40.06
CA ARG A 81 3.66 -10.34 40.79
C ARG A 81 2.86 -11.16 39.81
N LYS A 82 2.36 -12.32 40.27
CA LYS A 82 1.43 -13.13 39.50
C LYS A 82 0.19 -12.30 39.14
N LEU A 83 -0.16 -12.31 37.86
CA LEU A 83 -1.35 -11.65 37.36
C LEU A 83 -2.60 -12.48 37.65
N THR A 84 -3.72 -11.80 37.88
CA THR A 84 -5.04 -12.44 37.83
C THR A 84 -5.37 -12.84 36.39
N GLU A 85 -6.30 -13.79 36.21
CA GLU A 85 -6.72 -14.21 34.87
C GLU A 85 -7.30 -13.04 34.05
N ALA A 86 -8.01 -12.11 34.70
CA ALA A 86 -8.55 -10.92 34.05
C ALA A 86 -7.43 -10.00 33.55
N GLU A 87 -6.46 -9.67 34.41
CA GLU A 87 -5.30 -8.85 34.06
C GLU A 87 -4.50 -9.48 32.92
N PHE A 88 -4.21 -10.79 33.01
CA PHE A 88 -3.47 -11.51 31.98
C PHE A 88 -4.15 -11.41 30.61
N LYS A 89 -5.47 -11.61 30.55
CA LYS A 89 -6.25 -11.53 29.30
C LYS A 89 -6.29 -10.11 28.76
N GLU A 90 -6.53 -9.12 29.61
CA GLU A 90 -6.58 -7.71 29.22
C GLU A 90 -5.23 -7.25 28.66
N ILE A 91 -4.13 -7.53 29.36
CA ILE A 91 -2.78 -7.20 28.91
C ILE A 91 -2.44 -7.92 27.59
N SER A 92 -2.85 -9.19 27.45
CA SER A 92 -2.67 -9.93 26.19
C SER A 92 -3.39 -9.24 25.02
N VAL A 93 -4.56 -8.63 25.24
CA VAL A 93 -5.26 -7.86 24.20
C VAL A 93 -4.54 -6.54 23.93
N ILE A 94 -4.13 -5.81 24.96
CA ILE A 94 -3.41 -4.52 24.85
C ILE A 94 -2.14 -4.68 24.00
N GLU A 95 -1.30 -5.67 24.32
CA GLU A 95 -0.02 -5.91 23.61
C GLU A 95 -0.21 -6.36 22.16
N ASN A 96 -1.41 -6.80 21.78
CA ASN A 96 -1.74 -7.17 20.41
C ASN A 96 -2.58 -6.11 19.67
N SER A 97 -2.99 -5.05 20.36
CA SER A 97 -3.82 -3.98 19.80
C SER A 97 -2.97 -2.80 19.38
N THR A 98 -3.35 -2.14 18.29
CA THR A 98 -2.78 -0.86 17.87
C THR A 98 -3.66 0.25 18.42
N PHE A 99 -3.20 0.97 19.44
CA PHE A 99 -3.90 2.16 19.93
C PHE A 99 -3.52 3.34 19.04
N GLY A 100 -4.42 3.75 18.16
CA GLY A 100 -4.24 4.90 17.28
C GLY A 100 -4.79 4.69 15.88
N GLU A 101 -5.01 5.79 15.19
CA GLU A 101 -5.38 5.79 13.77
C GLU A 101 -4.15 6.15 12.93
N TRP A 102 -4.04 5.52 11.76
CA TRP A 102 -2.97 5.80 10.82
C TRP A 102 -3.31 7.03 9.98
N ASP A 103 -2.38 7.99 9.90
CA ASP A 103 -2.42 9.00 8.84
C ASP A 103 -2.04 8.33 7.51
N LYS A 104 -3.07 7.94 6.75
CA LYS A 104 -2.88 7.18 5.51
C LYS A 104 -2.19 8.00 4.43
N LEU A 105 -2.41 9.32 4.36
CA LEU A 105 -1.75 10.18 3.37
C LEU A 105 -0.24 10.19 3.60
N LEU A 106 0.17 10.40 4.85
CA LEU A 106 1.58 10.36 5.23
C LEU A 106 2.20 8.97 5.01
N LEU A 107 1.47 7.90 5.34
CA LEU A 107 1.93 6.54 5.09
C LEU A 107 2.15 6.29 3.59
N GLN A 108 1.23 6.76 2.75
CA GLN A 108 1.35 6.61 1.30
C GLN A 108 2.53 7.42 0.74
N SER A 109 2.72 8.67 1.18
CA SER A 109 3.78 9.53 0.64
C SER A 109 5.18 9.12 1.09
N ASP A 110 5.36 8.76 2.37
CA ASP A 110 6.69 8.67 2.97
C ASP A 110 7.15 7.23 3.23
N PHE A 111 6.22 6.26 3.31
CA PHE A 111 6.53 4.90 3.75
C PHE A 111 6.26 3.82 2.71
N SER A 112 5.41 4.08 1.71
CA SER A 112 4.98 3.06 0.73
C SER A 112 6.11 2.54 -0.18
N GLU A 113 7.16 3.34 -0.42
CA GLU A 113 8.35 2.91 -1.18
C GLU A 113 9.18 1.87 -0.40
N TYR A 114 9.15 1.94 0.93
CA TYR A 114 10.01 1.13 1.81
C TYR A 114 9.28 -0.07 2.42
N VAL A 115 7.96 0.04 2.58
CA VAL A 115 7.15 -0.92 3.33
C VAL A 115 5.86 -1.25 2.58
N ASP A 116 5.62 -2.54 2.36
CA ASP A 116 4.31 -3.03 1.94
C ASP A 116 3.32 -2.90 3.11
N LEU A 117 2.57 -1.79 3.13
CA LEU A 117 1.60 -1.45 4.17
C LEU A 117 0.50 -2.52 4.31
N GLY A 118 0.06 -3.10 3.18
CA GLY A 118 -0.96 -4.16 3.17
C GLY A 118 -0.49 -5.41 3.90
N SER A 119 0.80 -5.74 3.81
CA SER A 119 1.39 -6.89 4.53
C SER A 119 1.31 -6.78 6.06
N TYR A 120 1.11 -5.57 6.59
CA TYR A 120 0.91 -5.26 8.01
C TYR A 120 -0.55 -5.03 8.39
N GLY A 121 -1.50 -5.29 7.48
CA GLY A 121 -2.93 -5.12 7.72
C GLY A 121 -3.38 -3.67 7.71
N ILE A 122 -2.57 -2.76 7.15
CA ILE A 122 -2.97 -1.37 6.94
C ILE A 122 -3.72 -1.30 5.61
N ASP A 123 -5.04 -1.11 5.68
CA ASP A 123 -5.90 -1.02 4.50
C ASP A 123 -5.93 0.41 3.95
N MET A 124 -5.42 0.55 2.72
CA MET A 124 -5.31 1.81 1.98
C MET A 124 -6.46 2.03 0.99
N THR A 125 -7.37 1.07 0.82
CA THR A 125 -8.41 1.07 -0.22
C THR A 125 -9.29 2.33 -0.18
N ASP A 126 -9.68 2.75 1.02
CA ASP A 126 -10.49 3.96 1.23
C ASP A 126 -9.75 5.24 0.76
N LEU A 127 -8.45 5.34 1.04
CA LEU A 127 -7.64 6.49 0.57
C LEU A 127 -7.50 6.47 -0.96
N GLU A 128 -7.25 5.30 -1.55
CA GLU A 128 -7.17 5.15 -3.01
C GLU A 128 -8.48 5.53 -3.69
N GLN A 129 -9.62 5.19 -3.09
CA GLN A 129 -10.93 5.58 -3.59
C GLN A 129 -11.12 7.10 -3.52
N GLN A 130 -10.81 7.72 -2.38
CA GLN A 130 -10.90 9.18 -2.22
C GLN A 130 -10.01 9.92 -3.22
N LEU A 131 -8.80 9.44 -3.48
CA LEU A 131 -7.89 10.02 -4.47
C LEU A 131 -8.43 9.86 -5.90
N LYS A 132 -9.02 8.71 -6.24
CA LYS A 132 -9.66 8.50 -7.55
C LYS A 132 -10.88 9.39 -7.75
N GLU A 133 -11.68 9.60 -6.71
CA GLU A 133 -12.84 10.50 -6.76
C GLU A 133 -12.43 11.98 -6.86
N ALA A 134 -11.27 12.34 -6.29
CA ALA A 134 -10.71 13.70 -6.35
C ALA A 134 -10.00 14.01 -7.68
N LEU A 135 -9.54 12.99 -8.40
CA LEU A 135 -8.93 13.14 -9.73
C LEU A 135 -10.05 13.23 -10.78
N PRO A 136 -10.09 14.27 -11.62
CA PRO A 136 -11.01 14.29 -12.75
C PRO A 136 -10.71 13.10 -13.67
N ASP A 137 -11.77 12.49 -14.23
CA ASP A 137 -11.63 11.40 -15.20
C ASP A 137 -10.61 11.78 -16.28
N GLU A 138 -9.57 10.95 -16.49
CA GLU A 138 -8.67 11.12 -17.64
C GLU A 138 -9.50 10.97 -18.92
N GLU A 139 -9.85 12.10 -19.55
CA GLU A 139 -10.51 12.17 -20.85
C GLU A 139 -9.59 11.53 -21.91
N LYS A 140 -9.71 10.21 -22.12
CA LYS A 140 -9.10 9.51 -23.25
C LYS A 140 -10.16 9.28 -24.33
N PRO A 141 -10.24 10.14 -25.35
CA PRO A 141 -11.17 9.95 -26.45
C PRO A 141 -10.73 8.76 -27.31
N GLU A 142 -11.61 7.78 -27.49
CA GLU A 142 -11.43 6.73 -28.49
C GLU A 142 -11.82 7.27 -29.88
N MET A 143 -10.96 6.98 -30.88
CA MET A 143 -10.95 7.63 -32.20
C MET A 143 -12.27 7.47 -32.99
N PRO A 144 -12.71 8.51 -33.74
CA PRO A 144 -13.96 8.51 -34.50
C PRO A 144 -13.89 7.82 -35.88
N ILE A 145 -12.73 7.40 -36.38
CA ILE A 145 -12.64 6.75 -37.70
C ILE A 145 -12.92 5.26 -37.58
N VAL A 146 -14.18 4.91 -37.77
CA VAL A 146 -14.63 3.52 -37.91
C VAL A 146 -14.79 3.25 -39.40
N ALA A 147 -14.03 2.30 -39.94
CA ALA A 147 -14.16 1.91 -41.34
C ALA A 147 -15.59 1.42 -41.61
N LYS A 148 -16.28 2.06 -42.56
CA LYS A 148 -17.57 1.61 -43.08
C LYS A 148 -17.40 1.26 -44.56
N PHE A 149 -17.87 0.08 -44.96
CA PHE A 149 -18.05 -0.35 -46.36
C PHE A 149 -16.86 -0.19 -47.33
N SER A 150 -15.88 -1.09 -47.27
CA SER A 150 -14.83 -1.24 -48.33
C SER A 150 -14.02 0.03 -48.65
N GLU A 151 -14.03 1.03 -47.77
CA GLU A 151 -13.25 2.25 -47.92
C GLU A 151 -11.77 1.98 -47.60
N LYS A 152 -10.88 2.44 -48.47
CA LYS A 152 -9.42 2.41 -48.26
C LYS A 152 -8.97 3.78 -47.79
N TYR A 153 -8.52 3.87 -46.55
CA TYR A 153 -7.95 5.11 -45.99
C TYR A 153 -6.43 5.12 -46.13
N THR A 154 -5.87 6.30 -46.39
CA THR A 154 -4.44 6.60 -46.30
C THR A 154 -4.28 7.76 -45.32
N ALA A 155 -3.37 7.62 -44.36
CA ALA A 155 -3.15 8.63 -43.32
C ALA A 155 -1.81 9.35 -43.51
N PHE A 156 -1.76 10.62 -43.13
CA PHE A 156 -0.55 11.38 -42.88
C PHE A 156 -0.48 11.68 -41.39
N ILE A 157 0.69 11.51 -40.76
CA ILE A 157 0.88 11.66 -39.32
C ILE A 157 1.76 12.87 -39.05
N ILE A 158 1.32 13.74 -38.14
CA ILE A 158 2.13 14.83 -37.58
C ILE A 158 2.58 14.38 -36.19
N VAL A 159 3.88 14.41 -35.94
CA VAL A 159 4.47 14.04 -34.64
C VAL A 159 4.90 15.31 -33.93
N CYS A 160 4.23 15.64 -32.82
CA CYS A 160 4.61 16.74 -31.94
C CYS A 160 5.73 16.27 -31.01
N THR A 161 6.75 17.10 -30.77
CA THR A 161 7.92 16.69 -29.95
C THR A 161 7.79 17.07 -28.48
N ASN A 162 6.83 17.94 -28.16
CA ASN A 162 6.55 18.43 -26.82
C ASN A 162 5.10 18.95 -26.73
N GLU A 163 4.65 19.30 -25.53
CA GLU A 163 3.28 19.79 -25.27
C GLU A 163 3.00 21.16 -25.90
N ILE A 164 4.02 21.99 -26.12
CA ILE A 164 3.86 23.31 -26.77
C ILE A 164 3.52 23.10 -28.25
N ASP A 165 4.21 22.17 -28.92
CA ASP A 165 3.93 21.78 -30.31
C ASP A 165 2.49 21.25 -30.44
N GLU A 166 2.05 20.41 -29.49
CA GLU A 166 0.69 19.87 -29.50
C GLU A 166 -0.35 20.99 -29.42
N ASN A 167 -0.20 21.91 -28.46
CA ASN A 167 -1.14 23.01 -28.29
C ASN A 167 -1.17 23.92 -29.53
N ASN A 168 -0.01 24.23 -30.11
CA ASN A 168 0.09 25.04 -31.33
C ASN A 168 -0.58 24.35 -32.53
N VAL A 169 -0.37 23.04 -32.71
CA VAL A 169 -0.99 22.27 -33.79
C VAL A 169 -2.51 22.17 -33.58
N ALA A 170 -2.96 21.96 -32.34
CA ALA A 170 -4.37 21.91 -32.00
C ALA A 170 -5.09 23.24 -32.27
N GLU A 171 -4.44 24.37 -31.94
CA GLU A 171 -4.96 25.72 -32.22
C GLU A 171 -5.02 25.99 -33.74
N LEU A 172 -3.92 25.69 -34.47
CA LEU A 172 -3.84 25.90 -35.91
C LEU A 172 -4.88 25.08 -36.69
N LEU A 173 -5.18 23.88 -36.22
CA LEU A 173 -6.17 22.99 -36.82
C LEU A 173 -7.58 23.18 -36.26
N ALA A 174 -7.78 24.15 -35.35
CA ALA A 174 -9.05 24.42 -34.67
C ALA A 174 -9.71 23.12 -34.17
N VAL A 175 -8.94 22.34 -33.39
CA VAL A 175 -9.40 21.07 -32.85
C VAL A 175 -10.34 21.32 -31.68
N ASP A 176 -11.63 21.08 -31.90
CA ASP A 176 -12.65 21.12 -30.86
C ASP A 176 -12.78 19.77 -30.13
N THR A 177 -13.38 19.82 -28.94
CA THR A 177 -13.82 18.64 -28.22
C THR A 177 -14.97 17.96 -28.96
N MET A 178 -14.84 16.67 -29.26
CA MET A 178 -15.90 15.87 -29.91
C MET A 178 -16.51 14.87 -28.94
N GLN A 179 -17.82 14.66 -29.06
CA GLN A 179 -18.56 13.62 -28.34
C GLN A 179 -18.39 12.27 -29.04
N CYS A 180 -18.12 11.22 -28.26
CA CYS A 180 -18.05 9.85 -28.76
C CYS A 180 -19.38 9.40 -29.40
N TYR A 181 -19.34 8.69 -30.52
CA TYR A 181 -20.55 8.17 -31.16
C TYR A 181 -21.16 6.94 -30.43
N LYS A 182 -20.41 6.35 -29.49
CA LYS A 182 -20.78 5.17 -28.69
C LYS A 182 -20.96 5.46 -27.20
N SER A 183 -20.60 6.66 -26.72
CA SER A 183 -20.73 7.04 -25.31
C SER A 183 -21.02 8.54 -25.17
N SER A 184 -21.42 8.99 -23.98
CA SER A 184 -21.65 10.40 -23.67
C SER A 184 -20.37 11.19 -23.35
N LEU A 185 -19.19 10.60 -23.55
CA LEU A 185 -17.90 11.22 -23.24
C LEU A 185 -17.52 12.23 -24.33
N VAL A 186 -16.99 13.38 -23.90
CA VAL A 186 -16.52 14.49 -24.76
C VAL A 186 -15.03 14.69 -24.48
N GLY A 187 -14.20 14.84 -25.52
CA GLY A 187 -12.76 15.06 -25.36
C GLY A 187 -12.10 15.63 -26.62
N LYS A 188 -10.87 16.13 -26.50
CA LYS A 188 -10.10 16.69 -27.63
C LYS A 188 -9.68 15.60 -28.63
N THR A 189 -9.96 15.78 -29.92
CA THR A 189 -9.63 14.77 -30.95
C THR A 189 -8.29 15.03 -31.63
N HIS A 190 -7.42 14.04 -31.73
CA HIS A 190 -6.18 14.14 -32.52
C HIS A 190 -6.34 13.64 -33.97
N VAL A 191 -7.57 13.31 -34.38
CA VAL A 191 -7.87 12.74 -35.70
C VAL A 191 -8.84 13.64 -36.44
N LEU A 192 -8.41 14.10 -37.61
CA LEU A 192 -9.18 15.02 -38.47
C LEU A 192 -9.31 14.45 -39.88
N THR A 193 -10.35 14.87 -40.59
CA THR A 193 -10.51 14.52 -42.01
C THR A 193 -9.66 15.44 -42.90
N ALA A 194 -9.30 14.96 -44.09
CA ALA A 194 -8.57 15.79 -45.06
C ALA A 194 -9.32 17.07 -45.43
N LYS A 195 -10.66 17.04 -45.42
CA LYS A 195 -11.50 18.22 -45.67
C LYS A 195 -11.33 19.28 -44.58
N HIS A 196 -11.39 18.87 -43.31
CA HIS A 196 -11.17 19.79 -42.18
C HIS A 196 -9.81 20.47 -42.26
N LEU A 197 -8.75 19.70 -42.52
CA LEU A 197 -7.40 20.25 -42.72
C LEU A 197 -7.36 21.27 -43.87
N GLN A 198 -8.00 20.96 -45.01
CA GLN A 198 -8.04 21.85 -46.17
C GLN A 198 -8.82 23.14 -45.90
N ASP A 199 -9.91 23.07 -45.15
CA ASP A 199 -10.74 24.23 -44.81
C ASP A 199 -9.97 25.18 -43.90
N GLN A 200 -9.30 24.67 -42.86
CA GLN A 200 -8.42 25.47 -41.99
C GLN A 200 -7.23 26.06 -42.75
N TRP A 201 -6.60 25.27 -43.63
CA TRP A 201 -5.48 25.74 -44.45
C TRP A 201 -5.85 26.88 -45.41
N LYS A 202 -7.09 26.89 -45.93
CA LYS A 202 -7.59 27.99 -46.77
C LYS A 202 -7.93 29.22 -45.94
N ALA A 203 -8.54 29.02 -44.77
CA ALA A 203 -8.85 30.10 -43.84
C ALA A 203 -7.58 30.84 -43.38
N ALA A 204 -6.51 30.12 -43.09
CA ALA A 204 -5.22 30.70 -42.68
C ALA A 204 -4.48 31.47 -43.79
N LYS A 205 -4.90 31.31 -45.06
CA LYS A 205 -4.29 31.98 -46.23
C LYS A 205 -5.12 33.15 -46.78
N SER A 206 -6.31 33.37 -46.23
CA SER A 206 -7.22 34.46 -46.61
C SER A 206 -7.01 35.66 -45.68
#